data_AF-A0A7W1JZF4-F1
#
_entry.id   AF-A0A7W1JZF4-F1
#
_cell.length_a   1.000
_cell.length_b   1.000
_cell.length_c   1.000
_cell.angle_alpha   90.00
_cell.angle_beta   90.00
_cell.angle_gamma   90.00
#
_symmetry.space_group_name_H-M   'P 1'
#
loop_
_entity.id
_entity.type
_entity.pdbx_description
1 polymer ?
#
loop_
_entity_poly.entity_id
_entity_poly.type
_entity_poly.pdbx_seq_one_letter_code
_entity_poly.pdbx_strand_id
1 'polypeptide(L)'
;MPGDIWLTFPDGKEHELKESVTIGRDDANDLTFTSPTVSRDHAAVTVTGDRWYLEDRGSFNGTFLNGIRVQPGTPLPLRHADRIGIGAETVLFSWPAQLQDPDTTESLEEVAPADSAQLSSFQRQVVQSLCGPWLAGASLESLPSNEQIAAQLGTPGATGTVKAALRRIYAKAGLSDQAAHAKRRALCRVARQRGWV
;
A
#
# COMPACT_ATOMS: atom_id res chain seq x y z
N MET A 1 -13.35 12.72 -8.87
CA MET A 1 -12.65 11.53 -9.39
C MET A 1 -11.32 11.98 -9.97
N PRO A 2 -10.17 11.38 -9.58
CA PRO A 2 -8.92 11.65 -10.30
C PRO A 2 -9.11 11.23 -11.76
N GLY A 3 -8.78 12.14 -12.68
CA GLY A 3 -9.41 12.26 -13.99
C GLY A 3 -9.21 11.10 -14.96
N ASP A 4 -8.10 10.37 -14.88
CA ASP A 4 -7.84 9.26 -15.80
C ASP A 4 -7.18 8.13 -15.01
N ILE A 5 -7.65 6.90 -15.14
CA ILE A 5 -7.07 5.73 -14.47
C ILE A 5 -6.53 4.83 -15.58
N TRP A 6 -5.37 4.23 -15.40
CA TRP A 6 -4.66 3.46 -16.42
C TRP A 6 -4.15 2.13 -15.88
N LEU A 7 -4.20 1.12 -16.73
CA LEU A 7 -3.43 -0.11 -16.60
C LEU A 7 -2.26 -0.05 -17.59
N THR A 8 -1.03 0.02 -17.08
CA THR A 8 0.19 0.00 -17.88
C THR A 8 0.74 -1.42 -17.93
N PHE A 9 0.98 -1.92 -19.13
CA PHE A 9 1.52 -3.25 -19.41
C PHE A 9 3.06 -3.23 -19.43
N PRO A 10 3.73 -4.39 -19.29
CA PRO A 10 5.19 -4.47 -19.29
C PRO A 10 5.81 -4.08 -20.64
N ASP A 11 5.04 -4.16 -21.73
CA ASP A 11 5.44 -3.72 -23.07
C ASP A 11 5.27 -2.21 -23.28
N GLY A 12 4.83 -1.49 -22.24
CA GLY A 12 4.60 -0.04 -22.26
C GLY A 12 3.25 0.38 -22.84
N LYS A 13 2.38 -0.57 -23.24
CA LYS A 13 1.00 -0.22 -23.61
C LYS A 13 0.22 0.26 -22.39
N GLU A 14 -0.72 1.14 -22.62
CA GLU A 14 -1.61 1.67 -21.58
C GLU A 14 -3.06 1.44 -21.98
N HIS A 15 -3.89 1.12 -21.01
CA HIS A 15 -5.32 0.94 -21.17
C HIS A 15 -6.06 1.81 -20.16
N GLU A 16 -6.91 2.71 -20.65
CA GLU A 16 -7.69 3.63 -19.83
C GLU A 16 -8.86 2.90 -19.16
N LEU A 17 -9.04 3.11 -17.85
CA LEU A 17 -10.15 2.60 -17.07
C LEU A 17 -11.16 3.72 -16.79
N LYS A 18 -12.28 3.70 -17.51
CA LYS A 18 -13.42 4.62 -17.31
C LYS A 18 -14.48 4.05 -16.38
N GLU A 19 -14.63 2.73 -16.40
CA GLU A 19 -15.63 1.99 -15.66
C GLU A 19 -15.06 0.64 -15.21
N SER A 20 -15.91 -0.19 -14.61
CA SER A 20 -15.49 -1.53 -14.20
C SER A 20 -15.09 -2.34 -15.43
N VAL A 21 -13.94 -3.02 -15.35
CA VAL A 21 -13.42 -3.85 -16.44
C VAL A 21 -13.27 -5.30 -15.99
N THR A 22 -13.57 -6.19 -16.92
CA THR A 22 -13.32 -7.63 -16.80
C THR A 22 -12.00 -7.99 -17.46
N ILE A 23 -11.30 -8.96 -16.87
CA ILE A 23 -9.96 -9.35 -17.29
C ILE A 23 -9.93 -10.86 -17.47
N GLY A 24 -9.48 -11.30 -18.64
CA GLY A 24 -9.36 -12.72 -18.92
C GLY A 24 -8.76 -13.00 -20.30
N ARG A 25 -8.72 -14.28 -20.67
CA ARG A 25 -8.25 -14.73 -21.98
C ARG A 25 -9.37 -14.85 -23.00
N ASP A 26 -10.62 -14.89 -22.55
CA ASP A 26 -11.77 -14.91 -23.44
C ASP A 26 -11.96 -13.52 -24.08
N ASP A 27 -12.34 -13.49 -25.36
CA ASP A 27 -12.58 -12.24 -26.10
C ASP A 27 -13.84 -11.51 -25.60
N ALA A 28 -14.62 -12.16 -24.73
CA ALA A 28 -15.74 -11.55 -24.01
C ALA A 28 -15.32 -10.59 -22.88
N ASN A 29 -14.04 -10.53 -22.51
CA ASN A 29 -13.56 -9.61 -21.48
C ASN A 29 -13.11 -8.28 -22.08
N ASP A 30 -13.24 -7.21 -21.30
CA ASP A 30 -12.79 -5.86 -21.70
C ASP A 30 -11.26 -5.80 -21.88
N LEU A 31 -10.53 -6.51 -21.02
CA LEU A 31 -9.08 -6.65 -21.09
C LEU A 31 -8.69 -8.11 -21.39
N THR A 32 -8.41 -8.36 -22.67
CA THR A 32 -8.05 -9.70 -23.14
C THR A 32 -6.54 -9.95 -23.11
N PHE A 33 -6.12 -11.04 -22.48
CA PHE A 33 -4.74 -11.52 -22.51
C PHE A 33 -4.63 -12.80 -23.34
N THR A 34 -3.64 -12.89 -24.23
CA THR A 34 -3.40 -14.11 -25.04
C THR A 34 -2.68 -15.23 -24.27
N SER A 35 -2.21 -14.95 -23.05
CA SER A 35 -1.38 -15.85 -22.26
C SER A 35 -2.16 -17.06 -21.76
N PRO A 36 -1.65 -18.30 -21.94
CA PRO A 36 -2.34 -19.51 -21.49
C PRO A 36 -2.43 -19.62 -19.96
N THR A 37 -1.65 -18.81 -19.23
CA THR A 37 -1.70 -18.74 -17.77
C THR A 37 -2.87 -17.91 -17.25
N VAL A 38 -3.52 -17.15 -18.13
CA VAL A 38 -4.72 -16.37 -17.82
C VAL A 38 -5.98 -17.20 -18.07
N SER A 39 -6.92 -17.09 -17.15
CA SER A 39 -8.20 -17.82 -17.19
C SER A 39 -9.17 -17.12 -18.11
N ARG A 40 -10.21 -17.82 -18.58
CA ARG A 40 -11.23 -17.24 -19.48
C ARG A 40 -11.93 -16.04 -18.85
N ASP A 41 -12.43 -16.19 -17.62
CA ASP A 41 -12.81 -15.09 -16.70
C ASP A 41 -11.82 -15.20 -15.54
N HIS A 42 -10.90 -14.23 -15.39
CA HIS A 42 -9.78 -14.35 -14.45
C HIS A 42 -9.90 -13.38 -13.27
N ALA A 43 -10.10 -12.10 -13.55
CA ALA A 43 -10.21 -11.06 -12.55
C ALA A 43 -11.13 -9.95 -13.03
N ALA A 44 -11.56 -9.10 -12.10
CA ALA A 44 -12.27 -7.88 -12.42
C ALA A 44 -11.65 -6.72 -11.64
N VAL A 45 -11.61 -5.56 -12.28
CA VAL A 45 -11.29 -4.29 -11.63
C VAL A 45 -12.58 -3.47 -11.61
N THR A 46 -13.15 -3.28 -10.43
CA THR A 46 -14.45 -2.63 -10.25
C THR A 46 -14.31 -1.29 -9.54
N VAL A 47 -15.24 -0.38 -9.81
CA VAL A 47 -15.32 0.92 -9.15
C VAL A 47 -16.58 0.98 -8.26
N THR A 48 -16.40 1.31 -6.99
CA THR A 48 -17.52 1.54 -6.05
C THR A 48 -17.32 2.88 -5.36
N GLY A 49 -18.21 3.84 -5.65
CA GLY A 49 -18.03 5.23 -5.27
C GLY A 49 -16.75 5.80 -5.90
N ASP A 50 -15.85 6.32 -5.07
CA ASP A 50 -14.59 6.93 -5.51
C ASP A 50 -13.38 5.98 -5.39
N ARG A 51 -13.62 4.67 -5.26
CA ARG A 51 -12.56 3.68 -5.02
C ARG A 51 -12.61 2.54 -6.01
N TRP A 52 -11.43 2.14 -6.44
CA TRP A 52 -11.20 0.99 -7.31
C TRP A 52 -10.85 -0.24 -6.48
N TYR A 53 -11.31 -1.40 -6.94
CA TYR A 53 -11.13 -2.68 -6.29
C TYR A 53 -10.69 -3.73 -7.31
N LEU A 54 -9.85 -4.66 -6.89
CA LEU A 54 -9.45 -5.84 -7.63
C LEU A 54 -10.10 -7.07 -7.01
N GLU A 55 -10.70 -7.91 -7.84
CA GLU A 55 -11.32 -9.17 -7.43
C GLU A 55 -10.84 -10.31 -8.33
N ASP A 56 -10.39 -11.42 -7.74
CA ASP A 56 -10.12 -12.66 -8.48
C ASP A 56 -11.43 -13.45 -8.68
N ARG A 57 -11.68 -13.91 -9.90
CA ARG A 57 -12.93 -14.55 -10.33
C ARG A 57 -12.89 -16.07 -10.24
N GLY A 58 -12.00 -16.63 -9.41
CA GLY A 58 -11.77 -18.07 -9.32
C GLY A 58 -10.74 -18.55 -10.33
N SER A 59 -9.70 -17.77 -10.56
CA SER A 59 -8.69 -18.09 -11.57
C SER A 59 -7.82 -19.29 -11.16
N PHE A 60 -7.33 -20.03 -12.16
CA PHE A 60 -6.53 -21.23 -11.92
C PHE A 60 -5.14 -20.89 -11.35
N ASN A 61 -4.44 -19.95 -11.98
CA ASN A 61 -3.09 -19.54 -11.56
C ASN A 61 -3.08 -18.44 -10.49
N GLY A 62 -4.25 -17.86 -10.18
CA GLY A 62 -4.41 -16.81 -9.18
C GLY A 62 -4.14 -15.40 -9.72
N THR A 63 -4.80 -14.45 -9.08
CA THR A 63 -4.49 -13.02 -9.15
C THR A 63 -3.62 -12.61 -7.97
N PHE A 64 -2.69 -11.68 -8.18
CA PHE A 64 -1.77 -11.18 -7.18
C PHE A 64 -1.83 -9.66 -7.12
N LEU A 65 -1.79 -9.09 -5.92
CA LEU A 65 -1.65 -7.66 -5.69
C LEU A 65 -0.34 -7.41 -4.95
N ASN A 66 0.60 -6.70 -5.58
CA ASN A 66 1.94 -6.45 -5.07
C ASN A 66 2.68 -7.73 -4.61
N GLY A 67 2.48 -8.84 -5.34
CA GLY A 67 3.07 -10.14 -5.04
C GLY A 67 2.31 -10.98 -4.01
N ILE A 68 1.24 -10.45 -3.40
CA ILE A 68 0.39 -11.18 -2.46
C ILE A 68 -0.82 -11.74 -3.21
N ARG A 69 -1.08 -13.04 -3.08
CA ARG A 69 -2.22 -13.68 -3.77
C ARG A 69 -3.55 -13.16 -3.22
N VAL A 70 -4.44 -12.76 -4.12
CA VAL A 70 -5.80 -12.32 -3.80
C VAL A 70 -6.68 -13.55 -3.57
N GLN A 71 -7.53 -13.48 -2.55
CA GLN A 71 -8.50 -14.54 -2.29
C GLN A 71 -9.66 -14.44 -3.30
N PRO A 72 -10.03 -15.53 -4.01
CA PRO A 72 -11.14 -15.50 -4.96
C PRO A 72 -12.44 -14.99 -4.35
N GLY A 73 -13.15 -14.13 -5.09
CA GLY A 73 -14.42 -13.52 -4.68
C GLY A 73 -14.31 -12.47 -3.57
N THR A 74 -13.08 -12.06 -3.19
CA THR A 74 -12.86 -11.02 -2.16
C THR A 74 -12.28 -9.76 -2.80
N PRO A 75 -13.06 -8.68 -2.96
CA PRO A 75 -12.56 -7.42 -3.52
C PRO A 75 -11.54 -6.74 -2.60
N LEU A 76 -10.39 -6.33 -3.15
CA LEU A 76 -9.34 -5.60 -2.45
C LEU A 76 -9.16 -4.20 -3.03
N PRO A 77 -9.03 -3.14 -2.21
CA PRO A 77 -8.89 -1.77 -2.72
C PRO A 77 -7.55 -1.56 -3.43
N LEU A 78 -7.60 -0.95 -4.60
CA LEU A 78 -6.44 -0.57 -5.40
C LEU A 78 -5.94 0.84 -5.06
N ARG A 79 -4.64 1.05 -5.21
CA ARG A 79 -3.92 2.32 -4.99
C ARG A 79 -3.01 2.63 -6.16
N HIS A 80 -2.62 3.89 -6.27
CA HIS A 80 -1.63 4.32 -7.27
C HIS A 80 -0.37 3.46 -7.21
N ALA A 81 0.11 3.08 -8.39
CA ALA A 81 1.31 2.29 -8.60
C ALA A 81 1.24 0.85 -8.04
N ASP A 82 0.04 0.33 -7.77
CA ASP A 82 -0.14 -1.07 -7.42
C ASP A 82 0.14 -1.98 -8.62
N ARG A 83 0.87 -3.07 -8.37
CA ARG A 83 1.15 -4.09 -9.37
C ARG A 83 0.14 -5.22 -9.26
N ILE A 84 -0.57 -5.49 -10.34
CA ILE A 84 -1.57 -6.54 -10.44
C ILE A 84 -1.00 -7.67 -11.28
N GLY A 85 -0.80 -8.83 -10.66
CA GLY A 85 -0.42 -10.07 -11.34
C GLY A 85 -1.65 -10.86 -11.74
N ILE A 86 -1.68 -11.34 -12.99
CA ILE A 86 -2.80 -12.08 -13.60
C ILE A 86 -2.18 -13.34 -14.22
N GLY A 87 -2.17 -14.45 -13.49
CA GLY A 87 -1.35 -15.60 -13.88
C GLY A 87 0.15 -15.23 -13.97
N ALA A 88 0.76 -15.39 -15.14
CA ALA A 88 2.14 -14.96 -15.39
C ALA A 88 2.27 -13.51 -15.90
N GLU A 89 1.15 -12.85 -16.21
CA GLU A 89 1.13 -11.48 -16.69
C GLU A 89 1.14 -10.50 -15.51
N THR A 90 1.61 -9.27 -15.73
CA THR A 90 1.58 -8.21 -14.71
C THR A 90 1.24 -6.89 -15.34
N VAL A 91 0.33 -6.14 -14.73
CA VAL A 91 -0.02 -4.77 -15.11
C VAL A 91 0.13 -3.82 -13.92
N LEU A 92 0.37 -2.54 -14.20
CA LEU A 92 0.48 -1.48 -13.21
C LEU A 92 -0.79 -0.64 -13.20
N PHE A 93 -1.46 -0.57 -12.07
CA PHE A 93 -2.59 0.32 -11.87
C PHE A 93 -2.11 1.71 -11.47
N SER A 94 -2.45 2.72 -12.28
CA SER A 94 -2.00 4.09 -12.08
C SER A 94 -3.08 5.08 -12.49
N TRP A 95 -2.84 6.35 -12.20
CA TRP A 95 -3.51 7.50 -12.82
C TRP A 95 -2.38 8.44 -13.25
N PRO A 96 -2.57 9.30 -14.26
CA PRO A 96 -1.52 10.20 -14.65
C PRO A 96 -1.29 11.09 -13.45
N ALA A 97 -0.16 10.86 -12.78
CA ALA A 97 0.50 11.92 -12.07
C ALA A 97 0.82 12.91 -13.18
N GLN A 98 -0.02 13.94 -13.31
CA GLN A 98 0.19 15.05 -14.22
C GLN A 98 1.68 15.37 -14.19
N LEU A 99 2.34 15.47 -15.35
CA LEU A 99 3.71 15.98 -15.48
C LEU A 99 3.80 17.48 -15.15
N GLN A 100 3.12 17.90 -14.08
CA GLN A 100 3.52 18.96 -13.21
C GLN A 100 3.96 18.25 -11.93
N ASP A 101 5.25 18.36 -11.62
CA ASP A 101 5.73 18.16 -10.27
C ASP A 101 4.86 19.00 -9.32
N PRO A 102 3.97 18.41 -8.49
CA PRO A 102 3.29 19.14 -7.42
C PRO A 102 4.17 19.17 -6.15
N ASP A 103 5.37 18.56 -6.20
CA ASP A 103 6.35 18.54 -5.11
C ASP A 103 7.35 19.70 -5.22
N THR A 104 7.13 20.66 -6.14
CA THR A 104 7.75 21.99 -6.07
C THR A 104 6.77 23.00 -5.48
N THR A 105 6.62 22.91 -4.15
CA THR A 105 6.14 23.95 -3.22
C THR A 105 4.95 24.80 -3.66
N GLU A 106 3.74 24.31 -3.38
CA GLU A 106 2.69 25.06 -2.68
C GLU A 106 2.05 24.06 -1.69
N SER A 107 2.43 24.04 -0.40
CA SER A 107 1.83 24.91 0.61
C SER A 107 0.45 25.42 0.18
N LEU A 108 -0.64 24.88 0.73
CA LEU A 108 -1.62 25.60 1.57
C LEU A 108 -2.91 24.78 1.84
N GLU A 109 -3.26 24.75 3.13
CA GLU A 109 -4.61 24.78 3.75
C GLU A 109 -5.59 23.61 3.49
N GLU A 110 -5.74 22.71 4.47
CA GLU A 110 -6.78 22.74 5.53
C GLU A 110 -8.13 22.15 5.10
N VAL A 111 -8.28 20.85 5.31
CA VAL A 111 -9.47 20.36 6.00
C VAL A 111 -9.06 20.09 7.45
N ALA A 112 -9.20 21.10 8.30
CA ALA A 112 -9.13 20.95 9.75
C ALA A 112 -10.40 20.26 10.29
N PRO A 113 -10.45 19.81 11.55
CA PRO A 113 -9.62 18.77 12.14
C PRO A 113 -10.50 17.61 12.62
N ALA A 114 -10.20 16.39 12.19
CA ALA A 114 -10.62 15.19 12.91
C ALA A 114 -9.51 14.14 12.72
N ASP A 115 -8.73 13.95 13.77
CA ASP A 115 -7.61 13.00 13.89
C ASP A 115 -6.26 13.35 13.24
N SER A 116 -5.67 14.48 13.66
CA SER A 116 -4.21 14.66 13.68
C SER A 116 -3.46 13.59 14.50
N ALA A 117 -4.20 12.73 15.23
CA ALA A 117 -3.69 11.61 15.99
C ALA A 117 -3.60 10.29 15.19
N GLN A 118 -4.16 10.14 13.98
CA GLN A 118 -4.16 8.83 13.33
C GLN A 118 -2.92 8.59 12.43
N LEU A 119 -2.31 7.40 12.62
CA LEU A 119 -1.23 6.89 11.77
C LEU A 119 -1.79 6.30 10.47
N SER A 120 -1.07 6.49 9.35
CA SER A 120 -1.37 5.80 8.09
C SER A 120 -1.15 4.29 8.21
N SER A 121 -1.67 3.49 7.27
CA SER A 121 -1.54 2.02 7.29
C SER A 121 -0.07 1.57 7.38
N PHE A 122 0.80 2.18 6.58
CA PHE A 122 2.23 1.91 6.61
C PHE A 122 2.89 2.37 7.93
N GLN A 123 2.49 3.53 8.45
CA GLN A 123 2.98 4.02 9.75
C GLN A 123 2.55 3.10 10.90
N ARG A 124 1.31 2.60 10.89
CA ARG A 124 0.84 1.61 11.88
C ARG A 124 1.65 0.33 11.80
N GLN A 125 1.92 -0.17 10.60
CA GLN A 125 2.72 -1.39 10.41
C GLN A 125 4.14 -1.20 10.96
N VAL A 126 4.77 -0.05 10.72
CA VAL A 126 6.08 0.30 11.31
C VAL A 126 6.02 0.36 12.84
N VAL A 127 4.97 0.94 13.42
CA VAL A 127 4.81 0.99 14.89
C VAL A 127 4.51 -0.38 15.48
N GLN A 128 3.72 -1.22 14.81
CA GLN A 128 3.44 -2.60 15.21
C GLN A 128 4.71 -3.46 15.16
N SER A 129 5.53 -3.33 14.12
CA SER A 129 6.84 -4.01 14.05
C SER A 129 7.78 -3.53 15.14
N LEU A 130 7.82 -2.22 15.43
CA LEU A 130 8.67 -1.66 16.47
C LEU A 130 8.23 -2.08 17.89
N CYS A 131 6.94 -2.00 18.18
CA CYS A 131 6.40 -2.18 19.53
C CYS A 131 5.84 -3.58 19.78
N GLY A 132 5.67 -4.40 18.76
CA GLY A 132 5.17 -5.78 18.84
C GLY A 132 5.93 -6.64 19.86
N PRO A 133 7.28 -6.66 19.84
CA PRO A 133 8.04 -7.40 20.86
C PRO A 133 7.74 -6.93 22.29
N TRP A 134 7.60 -5.61 22.50
CA TRP A 134 7.26 -5.05 23.80
C TRP A 134 5.84 -5.40 24.25
N LEU A 135 4.87 -5.39 23.33
CA LEU A 135 3.49 -5.83 23.60
C LEU A 135 3.42 -7.32 23.94
N ALA A 136 4.32 -8.12 23.38
CA ALA A 136 4.50 -9.54 23.69
C ALA A 136 5.28 -9.79 25.01
N GLY A 137 5.65 -8.74 25.75
CA GLY A 137 6.30 -8.85 27.06
C GLY A 137 7.83 -8.62 27.08
N ALA A 138 8.45 -8.27 25.95
CA ALA A 138 9.88 -7.95 25.90
C ALA A 138 10.21 -6.58 26.52
N SER A 139 11.45 -6.40 26.96
CA SER A 139 11.94 -5.12 27.50
C SER A 139 12.01 -4.02 26.44
N LEU A 140 11.69 -2.77 26.84
CA LEU A 140 11.86 -1.56 26.02
C LEU A 140 13.33 -1.24 25.67
N GLU A 141 14.29 -1.96 26.26
CA GLU A 141 15.71 -1.85 25.95
C GLU A 141 16.11 -2.69 24.73
N SER A 142 15.31 -3.70 24.37
CA SER A 142 15.55 -4.62 23.24
C SER A 142 14.52 -4.39 22.13
N LEU A 143 14.45 -3.16 21.62
CA LEU A 143 13.58 -2.82 20.49
C LEU A 143 14.29 -3.13 19.15
N PRO A 144 13.55 -3.59 18.13
CA PRO A 144 14.14 -3.99 16.86
C PRO A 144 14.83 -2.81 16.14
N SER A 145 15.89 -3.15 15.39
CA SER A 145 16.64 -2.21 14.55
C SER A 145 15.83 -1.80 13.31
N ASN A 146 16.25 -0.74 12.61
CA ASN A 146 15.57 -0.33 11.36
C ASN A 146 15.64 -1.43 10.29
N GLU A 147 16.70 -2.23 10.30
CA GLU A 147 16.88 -3.35 9.39
C GLU A 147 15.96 -4.52 9.72
N GLN A 148 15.81 -4.85 11.01
CA GLN A 148 14.86 -5.87 11.47
C GLN A 148 13.41 -5.47 11.18
N ILE A 149 13.06 -4.19 11.35
CA ILE A 149 11.75 -3.66 10.98
C ILE A 149 11.55 -3.77 9.46
N ALA A 150 12.53 -3.36 8.66
CA ALA A 150 12.43 -3.46 7.20
C ALA A 150 12.26 -4.93 6.73
N ALA A 151 12.98 -5.87 7.35
CA ALA A 151 12.83 -7.30 7.10
C ALA A 151 11.43 -7.83 7.47
N GLN A 152 10.88 -7.41 8.62
CA GLN A 152 9.51 -7.76 9.04
C GLN A 152 8.43 -7.16 8.12
N LEU A 153 8.71 -6.02 7.50
CA LEU A 153 7.84 -5.38 6.50
C LEU A 153 7.99 -5.97 5.08
N GLY A 154 8.76 -7.06 4.92
CA GLY A 154 8.98 -7.70 3.62
C GLY A 154 9.88 -6.91 2.66
N THR A 155 10.58 -5.88 3.15
CA THR A 155 11.47 -5.02 2.36
C THR A 155 12.90 -5.00 2.93
N PRO A 156 13.59 -6.15 2.98
CA PRO A 156 14.96 -6.22 3.50
C PRO A 156 15.88 -5.26 2.73
N GLY A 157 16.67 -4.46 3.45
CA GLY A 157 17.53 -3.41 2.88
C GLY A 157 16.91 -2.01 2.79
N ALA A 158 15.58 -1.86 2.91
CA ALA A 158 14.89 -0.56 2.81
C ALA A 158 14.92 0.27 4.12
N THR A 159 16.08 0.35 4.78
CA THR A 159 16.24 1.04 6.08
C THR A 159 15.97 2.55 6.01
N GLY A 160 16.20 3.17 4.85
CA GLY A 160 15.90 4.59 4.59
C GLY A 160 14.39 4.91 4.68
N THR A 161 13.55 4.03 4.15
CA THR A 161 12.09 4.15 4.18
C THR A 161 11.55 4.05 5.61
N VAL A 162 12.06 3.09 6.39
CA VAL A 162 11.73 2.94 7.81
C VAL A 162 12.14 4.18 8.61
N LYS A 163 13.35 4.71 8.36
CA LYS A 163 13.84 5.93 9.02
C LYS A 163 12.96 7.14 8.72
N ALA A 164 12.54 7.31 7.45
CA ALA A 164 11.64 8.37 7.04
C ALA A 164 10.23 8.22 7.64
N ALA A 165 9.73 6.99 7.77
CA ALA A 165 8.46 6.71 8.41
C ALA A 165 8.50 7.01 9.92
N LEU A 166 9.54 6.52 10.62
CA LEU A 166 9.74 6.79 12.05
C LEU A 166 9.85 8.29 12.34
N ARG A 167 10.56 9.07 11.52
CA ARG A 167 10.63 10.54 11.67
C ARG A 167 9.24 11.19 11.65
N ARG A 168 8.37 10.78 10.74
CA ARG A 168 6.99 11.28 10.63
C ARG A 168 6.11 10.83 11.80
N ILE A 169 6.31 9.59 12.26
CA ILE A 169 5.61 9.06 13.45
C ILE A 169 6.03 9.82 14.71
N TYR A 170 7.32 10.10 14.89
CA TYR A 170 7.81 10.89 16.03
C TYR A 170 7.25 12.30 16.01
N ALA A 171 7.14 12.93 14.84
CA ALA A 171 6.52 14.24 14.71
C ALA A 171 5.04 14.19 15.15
N LYS A 172 4.27 13.21 14.68
CA LYS A 172 2.87 12.99 15.12
C LYS A 172 2.75 12.66 16.61
N ALA A 173 3.74 11.99 17.17
CA ALA A 173 3.80 11.65 18.60
C ALA A 173 4.28 12.80 19.49
N GLY A 174 4.77 13.91 18.92
CA GLY A 174 5.38 15.01 19.67
C GLY A 174 6.74 14.66 20.29
N LEU A 175 7.48 13.72 19.69
CA LEU A 175 8.74 13.18 20.22
C LEU A 175 9.98 13.66 19.47
N SER A 176 9.86 14.71 18.64
CA SER A 176 10.92 15.17 17.73
C SER A 176 12.23 15.59 18.39
N ASP A 177 12.22 15.97 19.68
CA ASP A 177 13.39 16.57 20.36
C ASP A 177 14.16 15.62 21.29
N GLN A 178 13.75 14.36 21.40
CA GLN A 178 14.42 13.39 22.29
C GLN A 178 15.62 12.68 21.63
N ALA A 179 16.52 12.10 22.42
CA ALA A 179 17.61 11.25 21.89
C ALA A 179 17.05 10.00 21.18
N ALA A 180 17.71 9.49 20.14
CA ALA A 180 17.18 8.44 19.26
C ALA A 180 16.68 7.18 20.00
N HIS A 181 17.43 6.70 21.00
CA HIS A 181 17.02 5.55 21.82
C HIS A 181 15.85 5.87 22.77
N ALA A 182 15.76 7.11 23.28
CA ALA A 182 14.66 7.57 24.11
C ALA A 182 13.36 7.73 23.32
N LYS A 183 13.45 8.25 22.08
CA LYS A 183 12.31 8.42 21.14
C LYS A 183 11.58 7.11 20.89
N ARG A 184 12.30 6.00 20.68
CA ARG A 184 11.69 4.68 20.42
C ARG A 184 10.89 4.16 21.61
N ARG A 185 11.45 4.26 22.82
CA ARG A 185 10.75 3.84 24.05
C ARG A 185 9.53 4.71 24.32
N ALA A 186 9.68 6.01 24.18
CA ALA A 186 8.58 6.96 24.32
C ALA A 186 7.48 6.70 23.29
N LEU A 187 7.86 6.37 22.04
CA LEU A 187 6.91 6.04 20.98
C LEU A 187 6.07 4.81 21.33
N CYS A 188 6.64 3.73 21.87
CA CYS A 188 5.82 2.57 22.23
C CYS A 188 4.83 2.86 23.36
N ARG A 189 5.19 3.72 24.32
CA ARG A 189 4.25 4.18 25.36
C ARG A 189 3.12 5.03 24.76
N VAL A 190 3.47 5.98 23.88
CA VAL A 190 2.49 6.85 23.20
C VAL A 190 1.58 6.03 22.27
N ALA A 191 2.13 5.04 21.56
CA ALA A 191 1.37 4.17 20.68
C ALA A 191 0.28 3.40 21.44
N ARG A 192 0.59 2.85 22.62
CA ARG A 192 -0.40 2.19 23.49
C ARG A 192 -1.43 3.16 24.07
N GLN A 193 -1.01 4.35 24.48
CA GLN A 193 -1.92 5.38 25.02
C GLN A 193 -2.89 5.93 23.97
N ARG A 194 -2.47 6.00 22.70
CA ARG A 194 -3.26 6.52 21.58
C ARG A 194 -3.95 5.43 20.74
N GLY A 195 -3.87 4.16 21.15
CA GLY A 195 -4.49 3.04 20.44
C GLY A 195 -3.94 2.79 19.04
N TRP A 196 -2.66 3.11 18.81
CA TRP A 196 -1.98 2.83 17.53
C TRP A 196 -1.55 1.37 17.39
N VAL A 197 -1.50 0.68 18.52
CA VAL A 197 -1.15 -0.74 18.70
C VAL A 197 -1.96 -1.34 19.83
#